data_AF-A0A938EFS7-F1
#
_entry.id   AF-A0A938EFS7-F1
#
_cell.length_a   1.000
_cell.length_b   1.000
_cell.length_c   1.000
_cell.angle_alpha   90.00
_cell.angle_beta   90.00
_cell.angle_gamma   90.00
#
_symmetry.space_group_name_H-M   'P 1'
#
loop_
_entity.id
_entity.type
_entity.pdbx_description
1 polymer ?
#
loop_
_entity_poly.entity_id
_entity_poly.type
_entity_poly.pdbx_seq_one_letter_code
_entity_poly.pdbx_strand_id
1 'polypeptide(L)'
;MTDDPYLATLELPRTNGELVFEEPWQARALGMGVVALRELGVGPVAWRDALAEAITRHGHDPDEDPATAYSAAWVDALEQIVSERA
;
A
#
# COMPACT_ATOMS: atom_id res chain seq x y z
N MET A 1 3.17 -8.34 -29.53
CA MET A 1 2.39 -8.70 -28.33
C MET A 1 3.44 -9.01 -27.29
N THR A 2 3.71 -8.04 -26.42
CA THR A 2 4.88 -8.06 -25.54
C THR A 2 4.56 -8.96 -24.34
N ASP A 3 4.99 -10.23 -24.41
CA ASP A 3 5.08 -11.15 -23.27
C ASP A 3 6.20 -10.66 -22.33
N ASP A 4 5.96 -9.53 -21.66
CA ASP A 4 6.80 -9.11 -20.54
C ASP A 4 6.27 -9.83 -19.28
N PRO A 5 7.02 -10.79 -18.72
CA PRO A 5 6.58 -11.58 -17.57
C PRO A 5 6.38 -10.71 -16.32
N TYR A 6 6.91 -9.49 -16.30
CA TYR A 6 6.67 -8.54 -15.22
C TYR A 6 5.35 -7.81 -15.37
N LEU A 7 4.76 -7.71 -16.57
CA LEU A 7 3.42 -7.10 -16.71
C LEU A 7 2.32 -7.96 -16.09
N ALA A 8 2.45 -9.28 -16.14
CA ALA A 8 1.51 -10.22 -15.52
C ALA A 8 1.50 -10.12 -13.98
N THR A 9 2.60 -9.67 -13.37
CA THR A 9 2.69 -9.45 -11.91
C THR A 9 2.31 -8.03 -11.48
N LEU A 10 2.05 -7.11 -12.43
CA LEU A 10 1.56 -5.76 -12.13
C LEU A 10 0.05 -5.71 -11.87
N GLU A 11 -0.69 -6.79 -12.15
CA GLU A 11 -2.12 -6.83 -11.87
C GLU A 11 -2.35 -7.11 -10.38
N LEU A 12 -2.94 -6.12 -9.68
CA LEU A 12 -3.40 -6.32 -8.30
C LEU A 12 -4.33 -7.55 -8.22
N PRO A 13 -4.22 -8.39 -7.17
CA PRO A 13 -5.05 -9.58 -7.02
C PRO A 13 -6.53 -9.23 -7.09
N ARG A 14 -7.25 -9.85 -8.04
CA ARG A 14 -8.68 -9.64 -8.23
C ARG A 14 -9.43 -10.95 -8.39
N THR A 15 -10.65 -11.01 -7.88
CA THR A 15 -11.60 -12.09 -8.11
C THR A 15 -12.95 -11.48 -8.47
N ASN A 16 -13.51 -11.86 -9.62
CA ASN A 16 -14.75 -11.27 -10.15
C ASN A 16 -14.74 -9.74 -10.24
N GLY A 17 -13.57 -9.14 -10.50
CA GLY A 17 -13.40 -7.68 -10.63
C GLY A 17 -13.14 -6.94 -9.32
N GLU A 18 -13.33 -7.59 -8.17
CA GLU A 18 -13.07 -7.02 -6.85
C GLU A 18 -11.63 -7.29 -6.40
N LEU A 19 -11.03 -6.35 -5.67
CA LEU A 19 -9.72 -6.55 -5.04
C LEU A 19 -9.81 -7.65 -3.98
N VAL A 20 -8.84 -8.55 -4.00
CA VAL A 20 -8.71 -9.61 -3.00
C VAL A 20 -7.66 -9.20 -1.99
N PHE A 21 -7.99 -9.39 -0.73
CA PHE A 21 -7.12 -9.18 0.41
C PHE A 21 -7.09 -10.47 1.23
N GLU A 22 -5.95 -10.79 1.81
CA GLU A 22 -5.80 -11.97 2.66
C GLU A 22 -6.50 -11.76 3.99
N GLU A 23 -6.38 -10.55 4.55
CA GLU A 23 -6.94 -10.19 5.83
C GLU A 23 -7.87 -8.98 5.72
N PRO A 24 -9.00 -8.95 6.47
CA PRO A 24 -9.97 -7.85 6.38
C PRO A 24 -9.41 -6.46 6.69
N TRP A 25 -8.33 -6.37 7.47
CA TRP A 25 -7.72 -5.08 7.83
C TRP A 25 -6.95 -4.46 6.65
N GLN A 26 -6.43 -5.26 5.73
CA GLN A 26 -5.66 -4.77 4.57
C GLN A 26 -6.56 -3.91 3.64
N ALA A 27 -7.81 -4.35 3.42
CA ALA A 27 -8.81 -3.58 2.68
C ALA A 27 -9.13 -2.25 3.37
N ARG A 28 -9.16 -2.23 4.71
CA ARG A 28 -9.42 -1.02 5.50
C ARG A 28 -8.24 -0.05 5.42
N ALA A 29 -7.00 -0.54 5.52
CA ALA A 29 -5.79 0.26 5.36
C ALA A 29 -5.78 0.97 4.00
N LEU A 30 -6.07 0.23 2.91
CA LEU A 30 -6.18 0.80 1.57
C LEU A 30 -7.26 1.90 1.51
N GLY A 31 -8.47 1.60 1.99
CA GLY A 31 -9.59 2.54 1.98
C GLY A 31 -9.31 3.81 2.78
N MET A 32 -8.74 3.67 3.98
CA MET A 32 -8.35 4.80 4.82
C MET A 32 -7.29 5.66 4.13
N GLY A 33 -6.30 5.07 3.48
CA GLY A 33 -5.27 5.85 2.82
C GLY A 33 -5.77 6.62 1.62
N VAL A 34 -6.62 6.03 0.79
CA VAL A 34 -7.25 6.76 -0.33
C VAL A 34 -8.05 7.95 0.17
N VAL A 35 -8.81 7.78 1.26
CA VAL A 35 -9.59 8.88 1.86
C VAL A 35 -8.66 9.93 2.49
N ALA A 36 -7.72 9.54 3.33
CA ALA A 36 -6.82 10.46 4.02
C ALA A 36 -5.98 11.30 3.04
N LEU A 37 -5.44 10.68 1.98
CA LEU A 37 -4.71 11.38 0.93
C LEU A 37 -5.55 12.45 0.25
N ARG A 38 -6.81 12.13 -0.05
CA ARG A 38 -7.77 13.08 -0.64
C ARG A 38 -8.08 14.23 0.31
N GLU A 39 -8.42 13.94 1.56
CA GLU A 39 -8.84 14.95 2.54
C GLU A 39 -7.69 15.86 2.97
N LEU A 40 -6.46 15.33 3.06
CA LEU A 40 -5.26 16.09 3.41
C LEU A 40 -4.60 16.80 2.21
N GLY A 41 -5.13 16.62 1.00
CA GLY A 41 -4.56 17.19 -0.22
C GLY A 41 -3.14 16.69 -0.52
N VAL A 42 -2.82 15.45 -0.13
CA VAL A 42 -1.49 14.87 -0.33
C VAL A 42 -1.38 14.38 -1.77
N GLY A 43 -0.41 14.94 -2.49
CA GLY A 43 -0.14 14.55 -3.87
C GLY A 43 0.50 13.15 -3.97
N PRO A 44 0.41 12.51 -5.14
CA PRO A 44 0.91 11.15 -5.35
C PRO A 44 2.42 11.00 -5.14
N VAL A 45 3.20 12.07 -5.35
CA VAL A 45 4.65 12.08 -5.12
C VAL A 45 4.96 11.99 -3.62
N ALA A 46 4.34 12.85 -2.81
CA ALA A 46 4.52 12.86 -1.37
C ALA A 46 4.06 11.55 -0.73
N TRP A 47 2.94 10.98 -1.21
CA TRP A 47 2.48 9.66 -0.80
C TRP A 47 3.50 8.56 -1.12
N ARG A 48 3.98 8.51 -2.37
CA ARG A 48 4.97 7.52 -2.80
C ARG A 48 6.22 7.57 -1.93
N ASP A 49 6.70 8.77 -1.62
CA ASP A 49 7.93 8.94 -0.84
C ASP A 49 7.74 8.45 0.60
N ALA A 50 6.62 8.78 1.25
CA ALA A 50 6.30 8.26 2.59
C ALA A 50 6.13 6.73 2.59
N LEU A 51 5.44 6.17 1.59
CA LEU A 51 5.27 4.72 1.48
C LEU A 51 6.61 4.00 1.24
N ALA A 52 7.49 4.55 0.40
CA ALA A 52 8.81 3.99 0.15
C ALA A 52 9.68 4.02 1.42
N GLU A 53 9.60 5.09 2.21
CA GLU A 53 10.25 5.17 3.50
C GLU A 53 9.72 4.12 4.48
N ALA A 54 8.39 3.96 4.57
CA ALA A 54 7.75 2.96 5.42
C ALA A 54 8.15 1.53 5.02
N ILE A 55 8.13 1.19 3.73
CA ILE A 55 8.59 -0.12 3.22
C ILE A 55 10.06 -0.37 3.60
N THR A 56 10.91 0.65 3.44
CA THR A 56 12.33 0.54 3.78
C THR A 56 12.53 0.31 5.28
N ARG A 57 11.72 0.98 6.12
CA ARG A 57 11.78 0.89 7.58
C ARG A 57 11.26 -0.45 8.09
N HIS A 58 10.19 -0.97 7.50
CA HIS A 58 9.64 -2.29 7.78
C HIS A 58 10.66 -3.39 7.48
N GLY A 59 11.40 -3.23 6.38
CA GLY A 59 12.43 -4.17 5.96
C GLY A 59 11.86 -5.42 5.34
N HIS A 60 12.69 -6.47 5.24
CA HIS A 60 12.29 -7.76 4.69
C HIS A 60 12.47 -8.84 5.76
N ASP A 61 11.36 -9.48 6.11
CA ASP A 61 11.33 -10.71 6.91
C ASP A 61 10.92 -11.87 5.98
N PRO A 62 11.74 -12.93 5.83
CA PRO A 62 11.40 -14.07 4.99
C PRO A 62 10.25 -14.91 5.52
N ASP A 63 9.90 -14.80 6.81
CA ASP A 63 8.80 -15.52 7.44
C ASP A 63 7.47 -14.74 7.38
N GLU A 64 7.50 -13.48 6.93
CA GLU A 64 6.32 -12.64 6.77
C GLU A 64 5.74 -12.71 5.36
N ASP A 65 4.42 -12.78 5.27
CA ASP A 65 3.73 -12.68 3.99
C ASP A 65 3.96 -11.30 3.32
N PRO A 66 4.39 -11.24 2.05
CA PRO A 66 4.65 -9.98 1.37
C PRO A 66 3.45 -9.03 1.26
N ALA A 67 2.22 -9.54 1.14
CA ALA A 67 1.03 -8.69 1.08
C ALA A 67 0.70 -8.09 2.44
N THR A 68 0.95 -8.84 3.51
CA THR A 68 0.89 -8.38 4.90
C THR A 68 1.93 -7.29 5.16
N ALA A 69 3.19 -7.52 4.82
CA ALA A 69 4.27 -6.54 4.97
C ALA A 69 3.97 -5.23 4.21
N TYR A 70 3.50 -5.34 2.95
CA TYR A 70 3.13 -4.17 2.14
C TYR A 70 1.95 -3.39 2.75
N SER A 71 0.94 -4.10 3.24
CA SER A 71 -0.24 -3.48 3.87
C SER A 71 0.12 -2.83 5.21
N ALA A 72 1.06 -3.38 5.97
CA ALA A 72 1.58 -2.78 7.20
C ALA A 72 2.33 -1.48 6.89
N ALA A 73 3.22 -1.48 5.90
CA ALA A 73 3.91 -0.27 5.44
C ALA A 73 2.94 0.82 4.95
N TRP A 74 1.79 0.43 4.39
CA TRP A 74 0.69 1.35 4.07
C TRP A 74 0.15 2.07 5.31
N VAL A 75 -0.07 1.34 6.40
CA VAL A 75 -0.55 1.91 7.67
C VAL A 75 0.50 2.86 8.25
N ASP A 76 1.76 2.44 8.31
CA ASP A 76 2.87 3.27 8.83
C ASP A 76 3.02 4.59 8.07
N ALA A 77 2.95 4.55 6.73
CA ALA A 77 3.02 5.75 5.90
C ALA A 77 1.84 6.70 6.17
N LEU A 78 0.65 6.16 6.41
CA LEU A 78 -0.52 6.96 6.76
C LEU A 78 -0.39 7.60 8.13
N GLU A 79 0.07 6.84 9.13
CA GLU A 79 0.31 7.36 10.47
C GLU A 79 1.33 8.50 10.46
N GLN A 80 2.41 8.36 9.68
CA GLN A 80 3.41 9.41 9.49
C GLN A 80 2.78 10.69 8.91
N ILE A 81 2.06 10.57 7.78
CA ILE A 81 1.45 11.72 7.09
C ILE A 81 0.42 12.42 7.98
N VAL A 82 -0.43 11.66 8.69
CA VAL A 82 -1.45 12.22 9.57
C VAL A 82 -0.79 12.92 10.76
N SER A 83 0.25 12.33 11.36
CA SER A 83 0.95 12.90 12.51
C SER A 83 1.70 14.19 12.16
N GLU A 84 2.22 14.31 10.94
CA GLU A 84 2.89 15.53 10.47
C GLU A 84 1.94 16.69 10.15
N ARG A 85 0.63 16.41 10.01
CA ARG A 85 -0.38 17.38 9.56
C ARG A 85 -1.53 17.63 10.55
N ALA A 86 -1.57 16.91 11.66
CA ALA A 86 -2.45 17.17 12.80
C ALA A 86 -1.96 18.39 13.60
#